data_AF-A0A2V8AUW0-F1
#
_entry.id   AF-A0A2V8AUW0-F1
#
_cell.length_a   1.000
_cell.length_b   1.000
_cell.length_c   1.000
_cell.angle_alpha   90.00
_cell.angle_beta   90.00
_cell.angle_gamma   90.00
#
_symmetry.space_group_name_H-M   'P 1'
#
loop_
_entity.id
_entity.type
_entity.pdbx_description
1 polymer ?
#
loop_
_entity_poly.entity_id
_entity_poly.type
_entity_poly.pdbx_seq_one_letter_code
_entity_poly.pdbx_strand_id
1 'polypeptide(L)'
;MTNVVAAAVALSLLNASWRLEHDRESTAAFDGRTFRYTLGPGAPRAQFAALVAPIEGGLASYSRVTFTASADRPMRVNVDLRPAGANNPPRWRRSVYLDGTPRTVTIRFDEMNPVPRTNTGTPPLDTIGALMFTVDTNNTRPATSGAITFTSIALER
;
A
#
# COMPACT_ATOMS: atom_id res chain seq x y z
N MET A 1 -0.32 -36.99 -18.20
CA MET A 1 0.58 -35.93 -17.71
C MET A 1 -0.29 -34.91 -17.00
N THR A 2 -0.38 -35.00 -15.67
CA THR A 2 -1.22 -34.09 -14.87
C THR A 2 -0.41 -32.83 -14.62
N ASN A 3 -0.85 -31.72 -15.20
CA ASN A 3 -0.24 -30.42 -15.00
C ASN A 3 -0.60 -29.96 -13.58
N VAL A 4 0.26 -30.23 -12.61
CA VAL A 4 0.13 -29.66 -11.27
C VAL A 4 0.59 -28.21 -11.39
N VAL A 5 -0.37 -27.32 -11.65
CA VAL A 5 -0.15 -25.89 -11.41
C VAL A 5 0.07 -25.79 -9.90
N ALA A 6 1.32 -25.63 -9.47
CA ALA A 6 1.63 -25.35 -8.08
C ALA A 6 0.81 -24.13 -7.68
N ALA A 7 -0.18 -24.31 -6.81
CA ALA A 7 -0.90 -23.20 -6.23
C ALA A 7 0.15 -22.34 -5.52
N ALA A 8 0.39 -21.13 -6.03
CA ALA A 8 1.24 -20.18 -5.35
C ALA A 8 0.69 -20.05 -3.92
N VAL A 9 1.52 -20.34 -2.92
CA VAL A 9 1.12 -20.15 -1.52
C VAL A 9 1.01 -18.64 -1.32
N ALA A 10 -0.25 -18.17 -1.26
CA ALA A 10 -0.60 -16.78 -1.14
C ALA A 10 -1.26 -16.56 0.22
N LEU A 11 -0.74 -15.60 0.99
CA LEU A 11 -1.40 -15.15 2.22
C LEU A 11 -2.32 -13.98 1.87
N SER A 12 -3.63 -14.21 1.93
CA SER A 12 -4.62 -13.14 1.75
C SER A 12 -4.57 -12.16 2.91
N LEU A 13 -4.50 -10.86 2.58
CA LEU A 13 -4.55 -9.76 3.54
C LEU A 13 -5.92 -9.06 3.56
N LEU A 14 -6.90 -9.48 2.75
CA LEU A 14 -8.18 -8.78 2.67
C LEU A 14 -8.91 -8.73 4.04
N ASN A 15 -8.76 -9.79 4.84
CA ASN A 15 -9.33 -9.91 6.20
C ASN A 15 -8.31 -9.56 7.31
N ALA A 16 -7.20 -8.90 6.98
CA ALA A 16 -6.24 -8.45 7.98
C ALA A 16 -6.88 -7.43 8.93
N SER A 17 -6.29 -7.25 10.11
CA SER A 17 -6.68 -6.19 11.06
C SER A 17 -6.15 -4.83 10.59
N TRP A 18 -6.74 -4.32 9.50
CA TRP A 18 -6.37 -3.06 8.88
C TRP A 18 -6.48 -1.90 9.86
N ARG A 19 -5.50 -1.00 9.80
CA ARG A 19 -5.45 0.26 10.53
C ARG A 19 -5.49 1.43 9.55
N LEU A 20 -5.85 2.59 10.07
CA LEU A 20 -5.86 3.84 9.31
C LEU A 20 -4.83 4.78 9.94
N GLU A 21 -4.02 5.40 9.09
CA GLU A 21 -3.12 6.49 9.46
C GLU A 21 -3.39 7.67 8.53
N HIS A 22 -3.40 8.89 9.05
CA HIS A 22 -3.58 10.07 8.22
C HIS A 22 -3.00 11.32 8.89
N ASP A 23 -2.74 12.34 8.07
CA ASP A 23 -2.45 13.69 8.58
C ASP A 23 -3.64 14.21 9.40
N ARG A 24 -3.36 15.10 10.36
CA ARG A 24 -4.35 15.65 11.29
C ARG A 24 -5.59 16.22 10.60
N GLU A 25 -5.41 16.90 9.47
CA GLU A 25 -6.49 17.55 8.73
C GLU A 25 -7.06 16.67 7.60
N SER A 26 -6.53 15.46 7.43
CA SER A 26 -7.03 14.47 6.48
C SER A 26 -7.98 13.49 7.18
N THR A 27 -8.77 12.76 6.40
CA THR A 27 -9.64 11.69 6.91
C THR A 27 -9.45 10.40 6.13
N ALA A 28 -9.72 9.29 6.79
CA ALA A 28 -9.59 7.95 6.27
C ALA A 28 -10.71 7.06 6.82
N ALA A 29 -11.26 6.16 6.01
CA ALA A 29 -12.21 5.13 6.43
C ALA A 29 -12.03 3.86 5.59
N PHE A 30 -12.27 2.69 6.18
CA PHE A 30 -12.21 1.42 5.48
C PHE A 30 -13.34 0.50 5.94
N ASP A 31 -14.10 -0.05 5.00
CA ASP A 31 -15.26 -0.92 5.27
C ASP A 31 -14.95 -2.42 5.05
N GLY A 32 -13.67 -2.78 4.94
CA GLY A 32 -13.22 -4.13 4.60
C GLY A 32 -12.95 -4.33 3.10
N ARG A 33 -13.41 -3.42 2.23
CA ARG A 33 -13.12 -3.46 0.79
C ARG A 33 -12.76 -2.10 0.21
N THR A 34 -13.45 -1.05 0.63
CA THR A 34 -13.31 0.30 0.08
C THR A 34 -12.60 1.20 1.08
N PHE A 35 -11.43 1.67 0.66
CA PHE A 35 -10.67 2.71 1.35
C PHE A 35 -11.10 4.08 0.86
N ARG A 36 -11.72 4.86 1.74
CA ARG A 36 -12.16 6.24 1.48
C ARG A 36 -11.22 7.22 2.16
N TYR A 37 -10.94 8.33 1.49
CA TYR A 37 -10.07 9.37 2.02
C TYR A 37 -10.57 10.77 1.66
N THR A 38 -10.17 11.74 2.47
CA THR A 38 -10.14 13.17 2.11
C THR A 38 -8.79 13.72 2.55
N LEU A 39 -8.00 14.28 1.62
CA LEU A 39 -6.77 14.97 2.01
C LEU A 39 -7.08 16.34 2.59
N GLY A 40 -6.36 16.73 3.65
CA GLY A 40 -6.52 18.04 4.26
C GLY A 40 -6.29 19.19 3.27
N PRO A 41 -6.93 20.35 3.49
CA PRO A 41 -6.85 21.49 2.58
C PRO A 41 -5.52 22.25 2.70
N GLY A 42 -5.41 23.31 1.89
CA GLY A 42 -4.31 24.28 1.92
C GLY A 42 -3.14 23.92 1.00
N ALA A 43 -1.97 24.52 1.26
CA ALA A 43 -0.75 24.21 0.52
C ALA A 43 -0.28 22.77 0.80
N PRO A 44 0.31 22.06 -0.19
CA PRO A 44 0.95 20.77 0.04
C PRO A 44 2.04 20.84 1.12
N ARG A 45 1.91 20.00 2.16
CA ARG A 45 2.83 19.89 3.30
C ARG A 45 3.03 18.44 3.75
N ALA A 46 2.84 17.48 2.84
CA ALA A 46 2.78 16.05 3.11
C ALA A 46 1.48 15.55 3.79
N GLN A 47 0.33 16.19 3.52
CA GLN A 47 -0.97 15.59 3.84
C GLN A 47 -1.08 14.19 3.22
N PHE A 48 -1.63 13.25 3.98
CA PHE A 48 -1.77 11.87 3.55
C PHE A 48 -2.95 11.16 4.24
N ALA A 49 -3.41 10.07 3.61
CA ALA A 49 -4.26 9.06 4.20
C ALA A 49 -3.72 7.68 3.77
N ALA A 50 -3.62 6.74 4.70
CA ALA A 50 -3.07 5.42 4.47
C ALA A 50 -3.93 4.33 5.10
N LEU A 51 -4.13 3.27 4.32
CA LEU A 51 -4.66 1.99 4.76
C LEU A 51 -3.47 1.06 5.08
N VAL A 52 -3.38 0.56 6.32
CA VAL A 52 -2.18 -0.09 6.86
C VAL A 52 -2.49 -1.52 7.29
N ALA A 53 -1.86 -2.50 6.66
CA ALA A 53 -1.85 -3.89 7.12
C ALA A 53 -0.63 -4.09 8.04
N PRO A 54 -0.84 -4.42 9.33
CA PRO A 54 0.24 -4.89 10.19
C PRO A 54 0.83 -6.18 9.64
N ILE A 55 2.15 -6.29 9.65
CA ILE A 55 2.89 -7.49 9.27
C ILE A 55 3.62 -8.01 10.52
N GLU A 56 3.32 -9.24 10.90
CA GLU A 56 3.99 -9.94 12.00
C GLU A 56 5.08 -10.88 11.45
N GLY A 57 6.27 -10.86 12.06
CA GLY A 57 7.38 -11.73 11.66
C GLY A 57 8.09 -11.35 10.35
N GLY A 58 7.77 -10.20 9.76
CA GLY A 58 8.39 -9.73 8.53
C GLY A 58 7.84 -10.35 7.25
N LEU A 59 8.49 -10.03 6.13
CA LEU A 59 8.14 -10.44 4.77
C LEU A 59 9.19 -11.35 4.11
N ALA A 60 10.20 -11.82 4.84
CA ALA A 60 11.31 -12.59 4.25
C ALA A 60 10.86 -13.89 3.52
N SER A 61 9.68 -14.43 3.84
CA SER A 61 9.08 -15.58 3.16
C SER A 61 8.31 -15.23 1.87
N TYR A 62 8.22 -13.95 1.51
CA TYR A 62 7.45 -13.44 0.37
C TYR A 62 8.34 -12.56 -0.52
N SER A 63 8.05 -12.51 -1.82
CA SER A 63 8.78 -11.68 -2.78
C SER A 63 7.96 -10.55 -3.37
N ARG A 64 6.63 -10.59 -3.22
CA ARG A 64 5.72 -9.62 -3.83
C ARG A 64 4.41 -9.47 -3.09
N VAL A 65 3.73 -8.37 -3.38
CA VAL A 65 2.30 -8.19 -3.13
C VAL A 65 1.57 -8.17 -4.46
N THR A 66 0.46 -8.90 -4.54
CA THR A 66 -0.50 -8.82 -5.65
C THR A 66 -1.84 -8.37 -5.09
N PHE A 67 -2.49 -7.43 -5.76
CA PHE A 67 -3.83 -6.99 -5.40
C PHE A 67 -4.64 -6.67 -6.65
N THR A 68 -5.96 -6.80 -6.54
CA THR A 68 -6.90 -6.31 -7.56
C THR A 68 -7.68 -5.15 -6.99
N ALA A 69 -7.61 -4.00 -7.65
CA ALA A 69 -8.28 -2.79 -7.20
C ALA A 69 -8.77 -1.89 -8.34
N SER A 70 -9.73 -1.03 -8.03
CA SER A 70 -10.19 0.10 -8.84
C SER A 70 -10.28 1.36 -7.98
N ALA A 71 -10.30 2.53 -8.61
CA ALA A 71 -10.52 3.82 -7.97
C ALA A 71 -11.72 4.54 -8.59
N ASP A 72 -12.39 5.40 -7.83
CA ASP A 72 -13.53 6.18 -8.32
C ASP A 72 -13.18 7.19 -9.43
N ARG A 73 -11.90 7.51 -9.58
CA ARG A 73 -11.33 8.33 -10.65
C ARG A 73 -9.87 7.95 -10.91
N PRO A 74 -9.32 8.28 -12.09
CA PRO A 74 -7.89 8.18 -12.38
C PRO A 74 -7.03 8.79 -11.27
N MET A 75 -6.13 7.99 -10.69
CA MET A 75 -5.21 8.45 -9.65
C MET A 75 -3.96 7.57 -9.53
N ARG A 76 -2.99 8.04 -8.75
CA ARG A 76 -1.87 7.22 -8.28
C ARG A 76 -1.96 6.98 -6.78
N VAL A 77 -1.87 5.72 -6.38
CA VAL A 77 -1.69 5.31 -4.98
C VAL A 77 -0.28 4.79 -4.78
N ASN A 78 0.32 5.10 -3.64
CA ASN A 78 1.60 4.55 -3.25
C ASN A 78 1.38 3.23 -2.50
N VAL A 79 2.12 2.19 -2.85
CA VAL A 79 2.26 0.99 -2.03
C VAL A 79 3.58 1.12 -1.30
N ASP A 80 3.52 1.09 0.04
CA ASP A 80 4.66 1.27 0.91
C ASP A 80 4.93 0.03 1.75
N LEU A 81 6.21 -0.31 1.93
CA LEU A 81 6.70 -1.19 2.98
C LEU A 81 7.41 -0.36 4.03
N ARG A 82 7.04 -0.55 5.29
CA ARG A 82 7.63 0.17 6.42
C ARG A 82 8.17 -0.82 7.46
N PRO A 83 9.45 -0.72 7.86
CA PRO A 83 9.99 -1.48 8.99
C PRO A 83 9.20 -1.22 10.28
N ALA A 84 9.17 -2.22 11.16
CA ALA A 84 8.69 -2.02 12.53
C ALA A 84 9.61 -1.05 13.30
N GLY A 85 9.06 -0.32 14.27
CA GLY A 85 9.82 0.57 15.14
C GLY A 85 9.20 1.96 15.33
N ALA A 86 9.76 2.72 16.27
CA ALA A 86 9.42 4.12 16.51
C ALA A 86 10.27 5.04 15.61
N ASN A 87 9.82 6.28 15.39
CA ASN A 87 10.54 7.35 14.66
C ASN A 87 10.46 7.30 13.12
N ASN A 88 9.28 7.09 12.54
CA ASN A 88 9.02 7.21 11.10
C ASN A 88 10.16 6.62 10.24
N PRO A 89 10.39 5.30 10.34
CA PRO A 89 11.53 4.67 9.68
C PRO A 89 11.46 4.87 8.16
N PRO A 90 12.59 4.74 7.45
CA PRO A 90 12.61 4.69 6.00
C PRO A 90 11.55 3.73 5.45
N ARG A 91 10.94 4.10 4.34
CA ARG A 91 9.94 3.27 3.66
C ARG A 91 10.38 2.96 2.24
N TRP A 92 9.97 1.81 1.73
CA TRP A 92 10.15 1.46 0.32
C TRP A 92 8.83 1.58 -0.37
N ARG A 93 8.82 2.21 -1.55
CA ARG A 93 7.60 2.67 -2.21
C ARG A 93 7.59 2.27 -3.68
N ARG A 94 6.41 1.92 -4.16
CA ARG A 94 6.07 1.87 -5.59
C ARG A 94 4.74 2.57 -5.81
N SER A 95 4.68 3.53 -6.72
CA SER A 95 3.43 4.17 -7.12
C SER A 95 2.75 3.37 -8.23
N VAL A 96 1.45 3.15 -8.11
CA VAL A 96 0.64 2.45 -9.10
C VAL A 96 -0.48 3.35 -9.58
N TYR A 97 -0.88 3.19 -10.84
CA TYR A 97 -2.03 3.90 -11.41
C TYR A 97 -3.29 3.06 -11.27
N LEU A 98 -4.39 3.67 -10.83
CA LEU A 98 -5.71 3.07 -10.74
C LEU A 98 -6.74 4.00 -11.38
N ASP A 99 -7.81 3.41 -11.92
CA ASP A 99 -8.98 4.11 -12.45
C ASP A 99 -10.24 3.28 -12.18
N GLY A 100 -11.37 3.64 -12.80
CA GLY A 100 -12.65 2.95 -12.62
C GLY A 100 -12.67 1.48 -13.07
N THR A 101 -11.63 1.00 -13.77
CA THR A 101 -11.54 -0.39 -14.20
C THR A 101 -10.73 -1.19 -13.17
N PRO A 102 -11.29 -2.27 -12.59
CA PRO A 102 -10.52 -3.17 -11.73
C PRO A 102 -9.30 -3.75 -12.45
N ARG A 103 -8.13 -3.63 -11.84
CA ARG A 103 -6.86 -4.11 -12.37
C ARG A 103 -6.13 -4.94 -11.33
N THR A 104 -5.57 -6.07 -11.75
CA THR A 104 -4.61 -6.82 -10.95
C THR A 104 -3.23 -6.19 -11.12
N VAL A 105 -2.60 -5.87 -10.00
CA VAL A 105 -1.28 -5.25 -9.92
C VAL A 105 -0.40 -6.12 -9.04
N THR A 106 0.77 -6.46 -9.56
CA THR A 106 1.82 -7.17 -8.84
C THR A 106 3.00 -6.25 -8.67
N ILE A 107 3.51 -6.14 -7.43
CA ILE A 107 4.70 -5.36 -7.09
C ILE A 107 5.68 -6.31 -6.44
N ARG A 108 6.80 -6.55 -7.12
CA ARG A 108 7.94 -7.25 -6.51
C ARG A 108 8.63 -6.31 -5.53
N PHE A 109 9.04 -6.84 -4.38
CA PHE A 109 9.65 -6.02 -3.34
C PHE A 109 11.02 -5.47 -3.75
N ASP A 110 11.73 -6.18 -4.63
CA ASP A 110 13.01 -5.74 -5.22
C ASP A 110 12.86 -4.55 -6.21
N GLU A 111 11.65 -4.23 -6.65
CA GLU A 111 11.35 -3.09 -7.54
C GLU A 111 10.93 -1.81 -6.78
N MET A 112 10.85 -1.88 -5.45
CA MET A 112 10.43 -0.75 -4.62
C MET A 112 11.61 0.17 -4.33
N ASN A 113 11.34 1.47 -4.30
CA ASN A 113 12.37 2.50 -4.12
C ASN A 113 12.32 3.07 -2.71
N PRO A 114 13.47 3.31 -2.05
CA PRO A 114 13.48 3.89 -0.72
C PRO A 114 13.01 5.35 -0.72
N VAL A 115 12.44 5.76 0.41
CA VAL A 115 11.99 7.12 0.74
C VAL A 115 12.52 7.46 2.14
N PRO A 116 13.36 8.51 2.30
CA PRO A 116 13.88 9.38 1.24
C PRO A 116 14.83 8.64 0.28
N ARG A 117 14.95 9.15 -0.96
CA ARG A 117 15.81 8.56 -2.01
C ARG A 117 17.31 8.62 -1.73
N THR A 118 17.71 9.30 -0.65
CA THR A 118 19.09 9.29 -0.16
C THR A 118 19.48 7.95 0.44
N ASN A 119 18.49 7.14 0.84
CA ASN A 119 18.72 5.76 1.22
C ASN A 119 18.90 4.89 -0.04
N THR A 120 19.63 3.78 0.11
CA THR A 120 19.90 2.84 -0.99
C THR A 120 19.51 1.42 -0.56
N GLY A 121 19.36 0.52 -1.53
CA GLY A 121 19.11 -0.89 -1.30
C GLY A 121 17.64 -1.31 -1.38
N THR A 122 17.45 -2.64 -1.38
CA THR A 122 16.14 -3.30 -1.36
C THR A 122 15.49 -3.21 0.03
N PRO A 123 14.18 -3.43 0.16
CA PRO A 123 13.52 -3.44 1.46
C PRO A 123 14.13 -4.50 2.39
N PRO A 124 14.40 -4.20 3.68
CA PRO A 124 14.86 -5.18 4.67
C PRO A 124 13.68 -6.04 5.12
N LEU A 125 13.37 -7.07 4.32
CA LEU A 125 12.11 -7.82 4.41
C LEU A 125 11.86 -8.45 5.78
N ASP A 126 12.89 -8.91 6.47
CA ASP A 126 12.84 -9.45 7.84
C ASP A 126 12.32 -8.46 8.89
N THR A 127 12.50 -7.16 8.66
CA THR A 127 12.10 -6.10 9.60
C THR A 127 10.78 -5.42 9.25
N ILE A 128 10.17 -5.74 8.11
CA ILE A 128 8.94 -5.07 7.65
C ILE A 128 7.78 -5.36 8.60
N GLY A 129 7.25 -4.30 9.21
CA GLY A 129 6.12 -4.36 10.14
C GLY A 129 4.80 -3.85 9.55
N ALA A 130 4.82 -3.26 8.35
CA ALA A 130 3.62 -2.79 7.70
C ALA A 130 3.70 -2.79 6.16
N LEU A 131 2.59 -3.16 5.53
CA LEU A 131 2.28 -2.89 4.13
C LEU A 131 1.18 -1.83 4.07
N MET A 132 1.35 -0.79 3.25
CA MET A 132 0.46 0.36 3.25
C MET A 132 0.00 0.72 1.84
N PHE A 133 -1.26 1.13 1.71
CA PHE A 133 -1.77 1.84 0.54
C PHE A 133 -1.97 3.31 0.92
N THR A 134 -1.13 4.18 0.39
CA THR A 134 -1.03 5.59 0.80
C THR A 134 -1.45 6.52 -0.33
N VAL A 135 -2.39 7.42 -0.06
CA VAL A 135 -2.68 8.58 -0.89
C VAL A 135 -2.03 9.80 -0.23
N ASP A 136 -1.19 10.53 -0.97
CA ASP A 136 -0.48 11.68 -0.44
C ASP A 136 -0.32 12.81 -1.46
N THR A 137 0.16 13.95 -0.96
CA THR A 137 0.33 15.16 -1.76
C THR A 137 1.46 15.16 -2.78
N ASN A 138 2.22 14.07 -2.91
CA ASN A 138 3.13 13.91 -4.06
C ASN A 138 2.35 13.56 -5.34
N ASN A 139 1.19 12.91 -5.20
CA ASN A 139 0.40 12.39 -6.32
C ASN A 139 -1.02 12.96 -6.39
N THR A 140 -1.50 13.60 -5.32
CA THR A 140 -2.89 14.03 -5.19
C THR A 140 -2.97 15.45 -4.64
N ARG A 141 -3.87 16.28 -5.17
CA ARG A 141 -4.02 17.66 -4.69
C ARG A 141 -4.61 17.67 -3.27
N PRO A 142 -4.24 18.65 -2.41
CA PRO A 142 -4.96 18.92 -1.16
C PRO A 142 -6.47 19.07 -1.38
N ALA A 143 -7.28 18.86 -0.33
CA ALA A 143 -8.75 18.88 -0.37
C ALA A 143 -9.41 17.87 -1.33
N THR A 144 -8.65 16.90 -1.86
CA THR A 144 -9.21 15.86 -2.75
C THR A 144 -9.79 14.71 -1.92
N SER A 145 -11.04 14.33 -2.22
CA SER A 145 -11.72 13.17 -1.62
C SER A 145 -11.99 12.08 -2.65
N GLY A 146 -11.78 10.81 -2.30
CA GLY A 146 -12.15 9.70 -3.17
C GLY A 146 -12.07 8.33 -2.51
N ALA A 147 -12.09 7.30 -3.34
CA ALA A 147 -12.19 5.91 -2.90
C ALA A 147 -11.38 4.95 -3.78
N ILE A 148 -10.79 3.94 -3.13
CA ILE A 148 -10.13 2.78 -3.75
C ILE A 148 -10.83 1.53 -3.24
N THR A 149 -11.33 0.68 -4.14
CA THR A 149 -11.96 -0.60 -3.79
C THR A 149 -11.03 -1.74 -4.14
N PHE A 150 -10.78 -2.62 -3.17
CA PHE A 150 -9.97 -3.82 -3.29
C PHE A 150 -10.86 -5.07 -3.33
N THR A 151 -10.61 -5.96 -4.28
CA THR A 151 -11.26 -7.28 -4.35
C THR A 151 -10.34 -8.42 -3.94
N SER A 152 -9.02 -8.20 -4.00
CA SER A 152 -8.01 -9.10 -3.46
C SER A 152 -6.77 -8.32 -3.05
N ILE A 153 -6.09 -8.81 -2.01
CA ILE A 153 -4.75 -8.36 -1.59
C ILE A 153 -4.06 -9.60 -1.05
N ALA A 154 -2.88 -9.96 -1.57
CA ALA A 154 -2.16 -11.14 -1.14
C ALA A 154 -0.64 -10.93 -1.17
N LEU A 155 0.04 -11.52 -0.19
CA LEU A 155 1.49 -11.72 -0.21
C LEU A 155 1.80 -13.04 -0.88
N GLU A 156 2.78 -13.07 -1.78
CA GLU A 156 3.15 -14.27 -2.52
C GLU A 156 4.66 -14.52 -2.47
N ARG A 157 5.02 -15.81 -2.56
CA ARG A 157 6.41 -16.29 -2.64
C ARG A 157 7.01 -16.07 -4.00
#